data_AF-A0A3N0D8A2-F1
#
_entry.id   AF-A0A3N0D8A2-F1
#
_cell.length_a   1.000
_cell.length_b   1.000
_cell.length_c   1.000
_cell.angle_alpha   90.00
_cell.angle_beta   90.00
_cell.angle_gamma   90.00
#
_symmetry.space_group_name_H-M   'P 1'
#
loop_
_entity.id
_entity.type
_entity.pdbx_description
1 polymer ?
#
loop_
_entity_poly.entity_id
_entity_poly.type
_entity_poly.pdbx_seq_one_letter_code
_entity_poly.pdbx_strand_id
1 'polypeptide(L)'
;MVNRMKAWQGSLGVSAYRGIVSGDYEVLRPVSNSISGRYMHYALRSRHMVGEYRVRSTGIRPSQWRLYWDQMGDIRITLPPLQEQERISDYLDHEIAQIDTLIREQQQLVEMLRERRAAVSTEEIDSVASLTTGQRLKHVVTGVTQGWSPQCYPWPADGVETWGVLKAGAANGGVFRPYENKELPEDQAPRPDRVVQRGHLVVSRANTRDLVGSAAVVEGDFPRLMLSDKLYAFDLDETQADPVYVATVLGTPRLRGLIELEATGASPSMQNVSQDDILNLPMDLPAVDVQHQVVSRIREQNGQIDTLIAESERLIELSQERRAALITAAVTGQIDVSQES
;
A
#
# COMPACT_ATOMS: atom_id res chain seq x y z
N MET A 1 1.00 24.79 15.36
CA MET A 1 -0.08 24.83 14.34
C MET A 1 -0.81 23.51 14.36
N VAL A 2 -2.14 23.54 14.36
CA VAL A 2 -3.00 22.34 14.44
C VAL A 2 -4.07 22.41 13.37
N ASN A 3 -4.16 21.39 12.53
CA ASN A 3 -5.22 21.31 11.52
C ASN A 3 -6.54 20.87 12.20
N ARG A 4 -7.54 21.74 12.27
CA ARG A 4 -8.80 21.47 12.98
C ARG A 4 -9.59 20.30 12.41
N MET A 5 -9.43 20.00 11.11
CA MET A 5 -10.14 18.92 10.42
C MET A 5 -9.42 17.57 10.53
N LYS A 6 -8.12 17.58 10.87
CA LYS A 6 -7.26 16.39 10.88
C LYS A 6 -6.44 16.26 12.17
N ALA A 7 -6.82 16.97 13.23
CA ALA A 7 -6.14 16.89 14.53
C ALA A 7 -6.15 15.45 15.09
N TRP A 8 -7.26 14.74 14.92
CA TRP A 8 -7.42 13.33 15.29
C TRP A 8 -6.52 12.37 14.47
N GLN A 9 -5.89 12.85 13.39
CA GLN A 9 -4.88 12.13 12.61
C GLN A 9 -3.44 12.55 12.97
N GLY A 10 -3.25 13.35 14.02
CA GLY A 10 -1.93 13.87 14.41
C GLY A 10 -1.39 14.96 13.49
N SER A 11 -2.26 15.64 12.71
CA SER A 11 -1.88 16.76 11.83
C SER A 11 -1.56 18.05 12.62
N LEU A 12 -0.42 18.03 13.31
CA LEU A 12 0.11 19.10 14.14
C LEU A 12 1.58 19.35 13.78
N GLY A 13 2.03 20.61 13.86
CA GLY A 13 3.40 20.98 13.54
C GLY A 13 3.83 22.29 14.19
N VAL A 14 5.13 22.45 14.37
CA VAL A 14 5.74 23.71 14.83
C VAL A 14 6.39 24.35 13.61
N SER A 15 6.12 25.64 13.41
CA SER A 15 6.70 26.39 12.30
C SER A 15 7.94 27.12 12.77
N ALA A 16 9.06 26.93 12.07
CA ALA A 16 10.27 27.76 12.23
C ALA A 16 10.14 29.11 11.51
N TYR A 17 9.13 29.27 10.65
CA TYR A 17 8.96 30.42 9.79
C TYR A 17 7.73 31.24 10.18
N ARG A 18 7.84 32.56 9.96
CA ARG A 18 6.70 33.48 10.01
C ARG A 18 5.99 33.44 8.66
N GLY A 19 4.71 33.10 8.67
CA GLY A 19 3.91 32.99 7.46
C GLY A 19 2.40 33.06 7.72
N ILE A 20 1.63 32.89 6.66
CA ILE A 20 0.16 32.82 6.68
C ILE A 20 -0.24 31.36 6.51
N VAL A 21 -1.32 30.95 7.18
CA VAL A 21 -1.85 29.59 7.17
C VAL A 21 -3.31 29.62 6.76
N SER A 22 -3.82 28.53 6.19
CA SER A 22 -5.26 28.41 5.91
C SER A 22 -6.07 28.59 7.21
N GLY A 23 -7.28 29.14 7.10
CA GLY A 23 -8.21 29.31 8.22
C GLY A 23 -8.58 28.01 8.94
N ASP A 24 -8.33 26.85 8.31
CA ASP A 24 -8.51 25.54 8.93
C ASP A 24 -7.42 25.15 9.95
N TYR A 25 -6.38 25.97 10.10
CA TYR A 25 -5.36 25.79 11.13
C TYR A 25 -5.64 26.67 12.35
N GLU A 26 -5.46 26.10 13.54
CA GLU A 26 -5.24 26.88 14.76
C GLU A 26 -3.74 27.15 14.96
N VAL A 27 -3.40 28.40 15.20
CA VAL A 27 -2.04 28.83 15.49
C VAL A 27 -1.90 29.05 16.98
N LEU A 28 -1.31 28.08 17.66
CA LEU A 28 -0.95 28.19 19.07
C LEU A 28 0.36 28.95 19.21
N ARG A 29 0.41 29.89 20.15
CA ARG A 29 1.64 30.56 20.54
C ARG A 29 1.91 30.28 22.01
N PRO A 30 3.14 29.89 22.38
CA PRO A 30 3.54 29.81 23.77
C PRO A 30 3.27 31.14 24.48
N VAL A 31 2.66 31.07 25.66
CA VAL A 31 2.37 32.26 26.49
C VAL A 31 3.61 32.74 27.25
N SER A 32 4.65 31.92 27.33
CA SER A 32 5.90 32.21 28.03
C SER A 32 7.09 31.54 27.36
N ASN A 33 8.28 32.04 27.66
CA ASN A 33 9.55 31.44 27.23
C ASN A 33 9.91 30.15 28.01
N SER A 34 9.08 29.75 28.99
CA SER A 34 9.26 28.50 29.74
C SER A 34 8.66 27.28 29.03
N ILE A 35 8.17 27.44 27.80
CA ILE A 35 7.56 26.40 26.98
C ILE A 35 8.41 26.22 25.74
N SER A 36 9.03 25.04 25.61
CA SER A 36 9.81 24.68 24.45
C SER A 36 8.91 24.31 23.28
N GLY A 37 9.12 24.95 22.13
CA GLY A 37 8.41 24.59 20.90
C GLY A 37 8.71 23.15 20.46
N ARG A 38 9.96 22.68 20.64
CA ARG A 38 10.38 21.31 20.31
C ARG A 38 9.66 20.28 21.18
N TYR A 39 9.60 20.52 22.49
CA TYR A 39 8.85 19.64 23.39
C TYR A 39 7.36 19.60 23.00
N MET A 40 6.75 20.76 22.74
CA MET A 40 5.35 20.83 22.31
C MET A 40 5.11 20.13 20.96
N HIS A 41 6.11 20.08 20.07
CA HIS A 41 6.02 19.30 18.84
C HIS A 41 5.79 17.81 19.14
N TYR A 42 6.55 17.25 20.07
CA TYR A 42 6.44 15.85 20.48
C TYR A 42 5.19 15.58 21.32
N ALA A 43 4.96 16.39 22.36
CA ALA A 43 3.85 16.22 23.28
C ALA A 43 2.49 16.26 22.58
N LEU A 44 2.31 17.22 21.67
CA LEU A 44 1.05 17.39 20.93
C LEU A 44 0.80 16.29 19.88
N ARG A 45 1.85 15.56 19.47
CA ARG A 45 1.76 14.48 18.47
C ARG A 45 1.81 13.08 19.08
N SER A 46 1.93 12.99 20.41
CA SER A 46 1.94 11.72 21.12
C SER A 46 0.63 10.95 20.93
N ARG A 47 0.69 9.61 21.02
CA ARG A 47 -0.50 8.75 20.84
C ARG A 47 -1.62 9.10 21.81
N HIS A 48 -1.26 9.41 23.06
CA HIS A 48 -2.20 9.85 24.08
C HIS A 48 -2.97 11.10 23.65
N MET A 49 -2.25 12.10 23.15
CA MET A 49 -2.83 13.37 22.73
C MET A 49 -3.72 13.23 21.48
N VAL A 50 -3.30 12.41 20.51
CA VAL A 50 -4.13 12.08 19.34
C VAL A 50 -5.43 11.38 19.76
N GLY A 51 -5.38 10.53 20.79
CA GLY A 51 -6.55 9.93 21.42
C GLY A 51 -7.52 10.97 22.00
N GLU A 52 -7.01 11.95 22.76
CA GLU A 52 -7.80 13.07 23.29
C GLU A 52 -8.47 13.86 22.17
N TYR A 53 -7.74 14.19 21.10
CA TYR A 53 -8.31 14.88 19.94
C TYR A 53 -9.44 14.08 19.29
N ARG A 54 -9.29 12.76 19.22
CA ARG A 54 -10.30 11.88 18.63
C ARG A 54 -11.60 11.88 19.43
N VAL A 55 -11.52 11.81 20.76
CA VAL A 55 -12.70 11.83 21.65
C VAL A 55 -13.40 13.17 21.63
N ARG A 56 -12.66 14.27 21.50
CA ARG A 56 -13.16 15.64 21.54
C ARG A 56 -13.61 16.19 20.18
N SER A 57 -13.27 15.50 19.08
CA SER A 57 -13.68 15.90 17.74
C SER A 57 -15.16 15.60 17.50
N THR A 58 -15.88 16.53 16.88
CA THR A 58 -17.32 16.38 16.62
C THR A 58 -17.60 16.42 15.12
N GLY A 59 -18.60 15.67 14.66
CA GLY A 59 -19.08 15.70 13.27
C GLY A 59 -19.86 14.43 12.90
N ILE A 60 -20.73 14.55 11.89
CA ILE A 60 -21.63 13.47 11.46
C ILE A 60 -20.85 12.29 10.86
N ARG A 61 -19.75 12.57 10.14
CA ARG A 61 -18.86 11.58 9.53
C ARG A 61 -17.41 11.83 9.99
N PRO A 62 -16.55 10.80 10.11
CA PRO A 62 -15.14 10.99 10.47
C PRO A 62 -14.38 11.98 9.58
N SER A 63 -14.71 12.03 8.29
CA SER A 63 -14.12 13.00 7.34
C SER A 63 -14.56 14.45 7.57
N GLN A 64 -15.63 14.65 8.34
CA GLN A 64 -16.19 15.94 8.72
C GLN A 64 -15.88 16.30 10.17
N TRP A 65 -15.12 15.46 10.88
CA TRP A 65 -14.76 15.71 12.26
C TRP A 65 -13.91 16.97 12.38
N ARG A 66 -14.31 17.83 13.32
CA ARG A 66 -13.60 19.07 13.63
C ARG A 66 -13.35 19.17 15.12
N LEU A 67 -12.13 19.55 15.47
CA LEU A 67 -11.74 19.92 16.82
C LEU A 67 -11.82 21.44 16.96
N TYR A 68 -12.80 21.92 17.71
CA TYR A 68 -13.01 23.34 17.97
C TYR A 68 -12.16 23.82 19.16
N TRP A 69 -11.89 25.14 19.21
CA TRP A 69 -10.98 25.73 20.20
C TRP A 69 -11.45 25.53 21.64
N ASP A 70 -12.75 25.61 21.90
CA ASP A 70 -13.35 25.34 23.20
C ASP A 70 -12.95 23.96 23.73
N GLN A 71 -13.03 22.94 22.87
CA GLN A 71 -12.66 21.57 23.24
C GLN A 71 -11.14 21.37 23.33
N MET A 72 -10.40 22.05 22.45
CA MET A 72 -8.94 21.93 22.34
C MET A 72 -8.21 22.65 23.48
N GLY A 73 -8.67 23.83 23.86
CA GLY A 73 -8.09 24.64 24.94
C GLY A 73 -8.24 23.99 26.31
N ASP A 74 -9.23 23.10 26.48
CA ASP A 74 -9.48 22.34 27.70
C ASP A 74 -8.60 21.09 27.85
N ILE A 75 -7.74 20.79 26.87
CA ILE A 75 -6.85 19.64 26.92
C ILE A 75 -5.68 19.93 27.86
N ARG A 76 -5.49 19.05 28.84
CA ARG A 76 -4.38 19.14 29.79
C ARG A 76 -3.12 18.55 29.18
N ILE A 77 -2.00 19.25 29.35
CA ILE A 77 -0.70 18.85 28.84
C ILE A 77 0.28 18.83 30.00
N THR A 78 1.05 17.75 30.12
CA THR A 78 2.17 17.68 31.06
C THR A 78 3.26 18.63 30.61
N LEU A 79 3.58 19.61 31.44
CA LEU A 79 4.58 20.63 31.16
C LEU A 79 5.67 20.59 32.26
N PRO A 80 6.73 19.80 32.09
CA PRO A 80 7.84 19.77 33.03
C PRO A 80 8.64 21.09 32.98
N PRO A 81 9.61 21.33 33.89
CA PRO A 81 10.48 22.50 33.82
C PRO A 81 11.17 22.64 32.46
N LEU A 82 11.44 23.88 32.02
CA LEU A 82 12.02 24.13 30.68
C LEU A 82 13.28 23.30 30.41
N GLN A 83 14.16 23.17 31.41
CA GLN A 83 15.38 22.38 31.27
C GLN A 83 15.09 20.90 30.97
N GLU A 84 14.06 20.34 31.60
CA GLU A 84 13.62 18.96 31.37
C GLU A 84 12.95 18.81 29.99
N GLN A 85 12.17 19.81 29.55
CA GLN A 85 11.60 19.85 28.21
C GLN A 85 12.67 19.81 27.11
N GLU A 86 13.75 20.58 27.27
CA GLU A 86 14.87 20.59 26.33
C GLU A 86 15.62 19.25 26.35
N ARG A 87 15.87 18.67 27.53
CA ARG A 87 16.48 17.33 27.65
C ARG A 87 15.67 16.25 26.94
N ILE A 88 14.36 16.20 27.18
CA ILE A 88 13.44 15.27 26.50
C ILE A 88 13.52 15.48 24.99
N SER A 89 13.56 16.75 24.55
CA SER A 89 13.61 17.08 23.12
C SER A 89 14.92 16.65 22.47
N ASP A 90 16.06 16.87 23.11
CA ASP A 90 17.38 16.47 22.62
C ASP A 90 17.50 14.95 22.53
N TYR A 91 17.02 14.24 23.54
CA TYR A 91 16.94 12.78 23.55
C TYR A 91 16.06 12.25 22.40
N LEU A 92 14.83 12.77 22.26
CA LEU A 92 13.91 12.35 21.22
C LEU A 92 14.45 12.68 19.82
N ASP A 93 15.06 13.84 19.62
CA ASP A 93 15.68 14.20 18.34
C ASP A 93 16.78 13.19 17.96
N HIS A 94 17.61 12.78 18.92
CA HIS A 94 18.67 11.80 18.69
C HIS A 94 18.10 10.42 18.35
N GLU A 95 17.25 9.86 19.22
CA GLU A 95 16.71 8.51 19.06
C GLU A 95 15.82 8.38 17.81
N ILE A 96 15.00 9.39 17.54
CA ILE A 96 14.14 9.39 16.34
C ILE A 96 14.97 9.49 15.08
N ALA A 97 16.06 10.28 15.07
CA ALA A 97 16.94 10.35 13.90
C ALA A 97 17.61 9.01 13.59
N GLN A 98 17.99 8.24 14.62
CA GLN A 98 18.51 6.88 14.43
C GLN A 98 17.44 5.95 13.84
N ILE A 99 16.23 5.95 14.41
CA ILE A 99 15.12 5.12 13.91
C ILE A 99 14.75 5.50 12.47
N ASP A 100 14.66 6.78 12.15
CA ASP A 100 14.34 7.26 10.80
C ASP A 100 15.45 6.94 9.79
N THR A 101 16.70 6.79 10.23
CA THR A 101 17.80 6.29 9.40
C THR A 101 17.64 4.80 9.11
N LEU A 102 17.37 3.99 10.14
CA LEU A 102 17.12 2.55 9.98
C LEU A 102 15.93 2.26 9.06
N ILE A 103 14.81 2.98 9.23
CA ILE A 103 13.63 2.83 8.36
C ILE A 103 13.99 3.12 6.90
N ARG A 104 14.77 4.18 6.65
CA ARG A 104 15.17 4.57 5.30
C ARG A 104 16.07 3.51 4.64
N GLU A 105 17.06 3.01 5.38
CA GLU A 105 17.96 1.95 4.89
C GLU A 105 17.18 0.67 4.59
N GLN A 106 16.22 0.29 5.44
CA GLN A 106 15.37 -0.88 5.18
C GLN A 106 14.45 -0.69 3.97
N GLN A 107 13.90 0.52 3.78
CA GLN A 107 13.11 0.82 2.58
C GLN A 107 13.95 0.72 1.31
N GLN A 108 15.20 1.20 1.35
CA GLN A 108 16.14 1.05 0.23
C GLN A 108 16.49 -0.42 -0.04
N LEU A 109 16.71 -1.21 1.02
CA LEU A 109 16.95 -2.65 0.89
C LEU A 109 15.78 -3.37 0.24
N VAL A 110 14.55 -3.09 0.68
CA VAL A 110 13.32 -3.68 0.09
C VAL A 110 13.24 -3.37 -1.41
N GLU A 111 13.55 -2.14 -1.82
CA GLU A 111 13.52 -1.77 -3.24
C GLU A 111 14.56 -2.55 -4.05
N MET A 112 15.81 -2.61 -3.58
CA MET A 112 16.87 -3.40 -4.25
C MET A 112 16.53 -4.90 -4.33
N LEU A 113 15.90 -5.45 -3.29
CA LEU A 113 15.44 -6.84 -3.29
C LEU A 113 14.34 -7.08 -4.32
N ARG A 114 13.39 -6.14 -4.45
CA ARG A 114 12.32 -6.21 -5.48
C ARG A 114 12.88 -6.11 -6.90
N GLU A 115 13.85 -5.24 -7.13
CA GLU A 115 14.57 -5.15 -8.41
C GLU A 115 15.26 -6.47 -8.73
N ARG A 116 16.00 -7.04 -7.77
CA ARG A 116 16.68 -8.34 -7.94
C ARG A 116 15.69 -9.47 -8.23
N ARG A 117 14.57 -9.52 -7.52
CA ARG A 117 13.49 -10.50 -7.72
C ARG A 117 12.95 -10.44 -9.16
N ALA A 118 12.71 -9.23 -9.67
CA ALA A 118 12.24 -9.02 -11.03
C ALA A 118 13.29 -9.40 -12.09
N ALA A 119 14.57 -9.10 -11.83
CA ALA A 119 15.67 -9.47 -12.72
C ALA A 119 15.81 -10.99 -12.85
N VAL A 120 15.75 -11.72 -11.73
CA VAL A 120 15.75 -13.20 -11.71
C VAL A 120 14.62 -13.77 -12.56
N SER A 121 13.39 -13.30 -12.35
CA SER A 121 12.25 -13.75 -13.15
C SER A 121 12.44 -13.46 -14.63
N THR A 122 13.03 -12.32 -14.98
CA THR A 122 13.27 -11.93 -16.38
C THR A 122 14.32 -12.83 -17.03
N GLU A 123 15.44 -13.10 -16.35
CA GLU A 123 16.51 -13.97 -16.85
C GLU A 123 16.01 -15.40 -17.13
N GLU A 124 15.21 -15.95 -16.20
CA GLU A 124 14.63 -17.29 -16.34
C GLU A 124 13.65 -17.38 -17.52
N ILE A 125 12.82 -16.34 -17.74
CA ILE A 125 11.91 -16.26 -18.90
C ILE A 125 12.70 -16.10 -20.21
N ASP A 126 13.67 -15.19 -20.25
CA ASP A 126 14.47 -14.93 -21.45
C ASP A 126 15.28 -16.17 -21.88
N SER A 127 15.67 -17.02 -20.93
CA SER A 127 16.38 -18.28 -21.21
C SER A 127 15.59 -19.26 -22.08
N VAL A 128 14.26 -19.18 -22.08
CA VAL A 128 13.35 -20.06 -22.85
C VAL A 128 12.63 -19.33 -23.99
N ALA A 129 12.80 -18.01 -24.12
CA ALA A 129 12.14 -17.20 -25.14
C ALA A 129 12.43 -17.65 -26.58
N SER A 130 13.61 -18.23 -26.84
CA SER A 130 13.98 -18.74 -28.17
C SER A 130 13.21 -20.00 -28.59
N LEU A 131 12.49 -20.65 -27.68
CA LEU A 131 11.77 -21.91 -27.92
C LEU A 131 10.32 -21.69 -28.37
N THR A 132 9.93 -20.46 -28.67
CA THR A 132 8.52 -20.05 -28.78
C THR A 132 8.11 -19.79 -30.23
N THR A 133 6.81 -19.89 -30.51
CA THR A 133 6.27 -19.91 -31.88
C THR A 133 5.42 -18.69 -32.24
N GLY A 134 5.72 -17.52 -31.66
CA GLY A 134 5.03 -16.26 -32.01
C GLY A 134 3.53 -16.27 -31.67
N GLN A 135 3.13 -17.07 -30.68
CA GLN A 135 1.75 -17.16 -30.21
C GLN A 135 1.34 -15.83 -29.55
N ARG A 136 0.03 -15.57 -29.52
CA ARG A 136 -0.57 -14.45 -28.79
C ARG A 136 -1.41 -14.99 -27.65
N LEU A 137 -1.61 -14.19 -26.61
CA LEU A 137 -2.38 -14.60 -25.43
C LEU A 137 -3.76 -15.16 -25.79
N LYS A 138 -4.46 -14.55 -26.76
CA LYS A 138 -5.77 -15.02 -27.23
C LYS A 138 -5.83 -16.47 -27.72
N HIS A 139 -4.70 -17.07 -28.10
CA HIS A 139 -4.67 -18.47 -28.57
C HIS A 139 -4.76 -19.47 -27.41
N VAL A 140 -4.48 -19.04 -26.17
CA VAL A 140 -4.53 -19.88 -24.97
C VAL A 140 -5.61 -19.44 -23.98
N VAL A 141 -6.34 -18.35 -24.27
CA VAL A 141 -7.47 -17.89 -23.43
C VAL A 141 -8.75 -18.61 -23.84
N THR A 142 -9.43 -19.22 -22.88
CA THR A 142 -10.72 -19.92 -23.06
C THR A 142 -11.92 -19.08 -22.62
N GLY A 143 -11.71 -18.10 -21.74
CA GLY A 143 -12.76 -17.27 -21.16
C GLY A 143 -12.23 -15.92 -20.68
N VAL A 144 -13.10 -14.91 -20.69
CA VAL A 144 -12.78 -13.58 -20.15
C VAL A 144 -13.96 -13.05 -19.35
N THR A 145 -13.68 -12.65 -18.12
CA THR A 145 -14.64 -11.99 -17.24
C THR A 145 -14.14 -10.60 -16.89
N GLN A 146 -14.94 -9.58 -17.19
CA GLN A 146 -14.71 -8.22 -16.68
C GLN A 146 -15.58 -7.98 -15.45
N GLY A 147 -15.05 -7.32 -14.43
CA GLY A 147 -15.80 -7.05 -13.21
C GLY A 147 -16.84 -5.93 -13.31
N TRP A 148 -17.34 -5.53 -12.14
CA TRP A 148 -18.40 -4.54 -11.95
C TRP A 148 -18.02 -3.52 -10.86
N SER A 149 -18.33 -2.23 -11.05
CA SER A 149 -18.04 -1.16 -10.06
C SER A 149 -19.31 -0.67 -9.34
N PRO A 150 -19.73 -1.32 -8.25
CA PRO A 150 -20.70 -0.75 -7.33
C PRO A 150 -20.07 0.32 -6.44
N GLN A 151 -20.95 1.12 -5.82
CA GLN A 151 -20.59 1.93 -4.67
C GLN A 151 -20.42 1.02 -3.46
N CYS A 152 -19.24 1.06 -2.84
CA CYS A 152 -18.89 0.16 -1.74
C CYS A 152 -18.43 0.95 -0.53
N TYR A 153 -18.37 0.28 0.62
CA TYR A 153 -17.65 0.79 1.78
C TYR A 153 -16.14 0.73 1.53
N PRO A 154 -15.35 1.65 2.11
CA PRO A 154 -13.92 1.77 1.79
C PRO A 154 -13.04 0.68 2.43
N TRP A 155 -13.54 -0.03 3.45
CA TRP A 155 -12.84 -1.12 4.13
C TRP A 155 -12.96 -2.46 3.38
N PRO A 156 -12.01 -3.37 3.57
CA PRO A 156 -12.04 -4.67 2.92
C PRO A 156 -13.06 -5.62 3.57
N ALA A 157 -13.69 -6.43 2.73
CA ALA A 157 -14.42 -7.64 3.07
C ALA A 157 -13.47 -8.84 3.15
N ASP A 158 -13.88 -9.91 3.85
CA ASP A 158 -13.16 -11.18 3.91
C ASP A 158 -13.25 -12.00 2.61
N GLY A 159 -14.26 -11.74 1.77
CA GLY A 159 -14.51 -12.48 0.53
C GLY A 159 -15.07 -13.90 0.74
N VAL A 160 -15.45 -14.26 1.97
CA VAL A 160 -15.96 -15.58 2.35
C VAL A 160 -17.35 -15.47 2.97
N GLU A 161 -17.50 -14.68 4.04
CA GLU A 161 -18.79 -14.39 4.67
C GLU A 161 -19.39 -13.08 4.14
N THR A 162 -18.54 -12.13 3.79
CA THR A 162 -18.93 -10.80 3.31
C THR A 162 -18.59 -10.63 1.84
N TRP A 163 -19.45 -9.94 1.10
CA TRP A 163 -19.23 -9.67 -0.31
C TRP A 163 -18.20 -8.56 -0.48
N GLY A 164 -17.14 -8.85 -1.24
CA GLY A 164 -16.09 -7.89 -1.57
C GLY A 164 -16.03 -7.63 -3.07
N VAL A 165 -15.64 -6.42 -3.45
CA VAL A 165 -15.28 -6.07 -4.82
C VAL A 165 -13.81 -5.67 -4.87
N LEU A 166 -13.01 -6.35 -5.67
CA LEU A 166 -11.58 -6.12 -5.80
C LEU A 166 -11.27 -4.70 -6.32
N LYS A 167 -10.20 -4.09 -5.80
CA LYS A 167 -9.64 -2.83 -6.31
C LYS A 167 -8.61 -3.14 -7.40
N ALA A 168 -8.28 -2.15 -8.24
CA ALA A 168 -7.24 -2.31 -9.27
C ALA A 168 -5.89 -2.82 -8.70
N GLY A 169 -5.59 -2.47 -7.44
CA GLY A 169 -4.36 -2.89 -6.76
C GLY A 169 -4.27 -4.38 -6.41
N ALA A 170 -5.37 -5.13 -6.54
CA ALA A 170 -5.42 -6.55 -6.20
C ALA A 170 -4.47 -7.43 -7.03
N ALA A 171 -4.07 -7.00 -8.22
CA ALA A 171 -3.17 -7.75 -9.11
C ALA A 171 -1.80 -7.08 -9.32
N ASN A 172 -1.44 -6.07 -8.51
CA ASN A 172 -0.20 -5.33 -8.70
C ASN A 172 1.05 -6.18 -8.42
N GLY A 173 2.10 -6.00 -9.22
CA GLY A 173 3.43 -6.54 -8.92
C GLY A 173 3.53 -8.06 -8.93
N GLY A 174 2.67 -8.75 -9.68
CA GLY A 174 2.73 -10.21 -9.83
C GLY A 174 2.08 -11.00 -8.70
N VAL A 175 1.48 -10.34 -7.71
CA VAL A 175 0.92 -10.99 -6.51
C VAL A 175 -0.54 -10.64 -6.34
N PHE A 176 -1.38 -11.67 -6.22
CA PHE A 176 -2.79 -11.50 -5.97
C PHE A 176 -3.05 -11.18 -4.50
N ARG A 177 -3.64 -10.02 -4.23
CA ARG A 177 -3.94 -9.52 -2.88
C ARG A 177 -5.45 -9.53 -2.65
N PRO A 178 -6.02 -10.57 -2.01
CA PRO A 178 -7.47 -10.65 -1.80
C PRO A 178 -7.99 -9.51 -0.90
N TYR A 179 -7.17 -8.99 0.00
CA TYR A 179 -7.51 -7.89 0.92
C TYR A 179 -7.55 -6.50 0.23
N GLU A 180 -7.05 -6.37 -1.00
CA GLU A 180 -7.18 -5.15 -1.80
C GLU A 180 -8.58 -5.07 -2.41
N ASN A 181 -9.59 -4.99 -1.55
CA ASN A 181 -10.99 -4.98 -1.93
C ASN A 181 -11.78 -3.92 -1.13
N LYS A 182 -13.05 -3.75 -1.52
CA LYS A 182 -14.03 -2.86 -0.88
C LYS A 182 -15.30 -3.68 -0.62
N GLU A 183 -15.85 -3.58 0.58
CA GLU A 183 -17.03 -4.33 1.00
C GLU A 183 -18.30 -3.84 0.29
N LEU A 184 -19.06 -4.78 -0.27
CA LEU A 184 -20.35 -4.51 -0.90
C LEU A 184 -21.42 -4.32 0.18
N PRO A 185 -22.14 -3.19 0.17
CA PRO A 185 -23.27 -2.96 1.05
C PRO A 185 -24.37 -4.02 0.89
N GLU A 186 -25.04 -4.38 1.99
CA GLU A 186 -26.11 -5.39 2.01
C GLU A 186 -27.32 -5.03 1.14
N ASP A 187 -27.53 -3.73 0.86
CA ASP A 187 -28.61 -3.23 0.02
C ASP A 187 -28.37 -3.42 -1.49
N GLN A 188 -27.16 -3.87 -1.88
CA GLN A 188 -26.82 -4.17 -3.27
C GLN A 188 -26.74 -5.67 -3.52
N ALA A 189 -27.49 -6.13 -4.52
CA ALA A 189 -27.46 -7.53 -4.94
C ALA A 189 -26.08 -7.90 -5.51
N PRO A 190 -25.42 -8.95 -4.99
CA PRO A 190 -24.15 -9.42 -5.51
C PRO A 190 -24.30 -10.06 -6.89
N ARG A 191 -23.17 -10.19 -7.61
CA ARG A 191 -23.08 -10.80 -8.95
C ARG A 191 -22.16 -12.01 -8.93
N PRO A 192 -22.69 -13.21 -8.63
CA PRO A 192 -21.88 -14.43 -8.56
C PRO A 192 -21.12 -14.78 -9.85
N ASP A 193 -21.62 -14.34 -11.01
CA ASP A 193 -20.96 -14.50 -12.32
C ASP A 193 -19.64 -13.69 -12.46
N ARG A 194 -19.35 -12.81 -11.49
CA ARG A 194 -18.15 -11.95 -11.48
C ARG A 194 -17.15 -12.35 -10.40
N VAL A 195 -17.40 -13.44 -9.69
CA VAL A 195 -16.54 -13.95 -8.63
C VAL A 195 -15.23 -14.44 -9.23
N VAL A 196 -14.11 -14.09 -8.60
CA VAL A 196 -12.81 -14.65 -8.99
C VAL A 196 -12.72 -16.11 -8.60
N GLN A 197 -12.14 -16.93 -9.47
CA GLN A 197 -11.91 -18.34 -9.21
C GLN A 197 -10.41 -18.59 -9.12
N ARG A 198 -10.05 -19.64 -8.39
CA ARG A 198 -8.68 -20.13 -8.34
C ARG A 198 -8.19 -20.46 -9.75
N GLY A 199 -6.97 -20.06 -10.07
CA GLY A 199 -6.36 -20.22 -11.40
C GLY A 199 -6.63 -19.06 -12.37
N HIS A 200 -7.60 -18.17 -12.09
CA HIS A 200 -7.80 -16.98 -12.91
C HIS A 200 -6.53 -16.13 -13.00
N LEU A 201 -6.16 -15.75 -14.22
CA LEU A 201 -5.17 -14.70 -14.47
C LEU A 201 -5.88 -13.34 -14.39
N VAL A 202 -5.68 -12.63 -13.28
CA VAL A 202 -6.28 -11.31 -13.05
C VAL A 202 -5.33 -10.22 -13.55
N VAL A 203 -5.83 -9.32 -14.41
CA VAL A 203 -5.06 -8.23 -15.02
C VAL A 203 -5.69 -6.88 -14.71
N SER A 204 -4.87 -5.92 -14.28
CA SER A 204 -5.26 -4.54 -14.03
C SER A 204 -5.57 -3.80 -15.34
N ARG A 205 -6.84 -3.54 -15.61
CA ARG A 205 -7.30 -2.76 -16.76
C ARG A 205 -6.97 -1.27 -16.64
N ALA A 206 -7.09 -0.72 -15.43
CA ALA A 206 -7.07 0.73 -15.22
C ALA A 206 -6.29 1.11 -13.96
N ASN A 207 -5.15 1.79 -14.14
CA ASN A 207 -4.23 2.14 -13.04
C ASN A 207 -3.26 3.27 -13.44
N THR A 208 -2.21 3.51 -12.64
CA THR A 208 -1.04 4.29 -13.08
C THR A 208 -0.33 3.61 -14.24
N ARG A 209 0.48 4.38 -14.98
CA ARG A 209 1.26 3.88 -16.12
C ARG A 209 2.10 2.64 -15.79
N ASP A 210 2.77 2.62 -14.63
CA ASP A 210 3.66 1.53 -14.26
C ASP A 210 2.91 0.26 -13.77
N LEU A 211 1.59 0.36 -13.55
CA LEU A 211 0.76 -0.72 -12.98
C LEU A 211 -0.39 -1.17 -13.88
N VAL A 212 -0.74 -0.40 -14.92
CA VAL A 212 -1.72 -0.83 -15.92
C VAL A 212 -1.19 -2.08 -16.63
N GLY A 213 -2.03 -3.10 -16.79
CA GLY A 213 -1.68 -4.43 -17.29
C GLY A 213 -0.86 -5.29 -16.33
N SER A 214 -0.66 -4.88 -15.07
CA SER A 214 -0.08 -5.77 -14.06
C SER A 214 -0.99 -6.98 -13.85
N ALA A 215 -0.40 -8.16 -13.73
CA ALA A 215 -1.12 -9.43 -13.72
C ALA A 215 -0.72 -10.28 -12.52
N ALA A 216 -1.68 -11.05 -11.98
CA ALA A 216 -1.45 -12.00 -10.91
C ALA A 216 -2.43 -13.17 -10.99
N VAL A 217 -2.07 -14.31 -10.39
CA VAL A 217 -2.90 -15.51 -10.37
C VAL A 217 -3.61 -15.64 -9.03
N VAL A 218 -4.88 -16.02 -9.06
CA VAL A 218 -5.66 -16.31 -7.87
C VAL A 218 -5.30 -17.70 -7.34
N GLU A 219 -4.66 -17.78 -6.17
CA GLU A 219 -4.22 -19.05 -5.58
C GLU A 219 -5.20 -19.63 -4.53
N GLY A 220 -6.18 -18.86 -4.09
CA GLY A 220 -7.16 -19.24 -3.06
C GLY A 220 -8.62 -19.22 -3.54
N ASP A 221 -9.51 -19.75 -2.70
CA ASP A 221 -10.94 -19.81 -2.97
C ASP A 221 -11.67 -18.67 -2.25
N PHE A 222 -12.31 -17.79 -3.03
CA PHE A 222 -12.98 -16.60 -2.51
C PHE A 222 -14.42 -16.51 -3.05
N PRO A 223 -15.37 -17.28 -2.49
CA PRO A 223 -16.71 -17.45 -3.06
C PRO A 223 -17.53 -16.15 -3.11
N ARG A 224 -17.14 -15.11 -2.37
CA ARG A 224 -17.82 -13.81 -2.31
C ARG A 224 -16.94 -12.64 -2.73
N LEU A 225 -15.86 -12.89 -3.46
CA LEU A 225 -14.95 -11.85 -3.94
C LEU A 225 -15.10 -11.63 -5.44
N MET A 226 -15.67 -10.48 -5.82
CA MET A 226 -15.95 -10.13 -7.21
C MET A 226 -14.86 -9.24 -7.81
N LEU A 227 -14.67 -9.33 -9.13
CA LEU A 227 -13.85 -8.38 -9.89
C LEU A 227 -14.51 -7.00 -9.92
N SER A 228 -13.71 -5.94 -9.92
CA SER A 228 -14.17 -4.61 -10.36
C SER A 228 -14.06 -4.44 -11.87
N ASP A 229 -14.74 -3.42 -12.40
CA ASP A 229 -14.63 -2.98 -13.80
C ASP A 229 -13.21 -2.60 -14.24
N LYS A 230 -12.31 -2.38 -13.28
CA LYS A 230 -10.88 -2.10 -13.46
C LYS A 230 -10.02 -3.36 -13.55
N LEU A 231 -10.62 -4.54 -13.52
CA LEU A 231 -9.92 -5.82 -13.61
C LEU A 231 -10.56 -6.69 -14.70
N TYR A 232 -9.68 -7.41 -15.38
CA TYR A 232 -10.03 -8.55 -16.21
C TYR A 232 -9.60 -9.82 -15.47
N ALA A 233 -10.37 -10.90 -15.60
CA ALA A 233 -9.92 -12.25 -15.32
C ALA A 233 -9.96 -13.05 -16.62
N PHE A 234 -8.86 -13.74 -16.90
CA PHE A 234 -8.73 -14.63 -18.04
C PHE A 234 -8.66 -16.07 -17.55
N ASP A 235 -9.48 -16.92 -18.17
CA ASP A 235 -9.39 -18.36 -18.08
C ASP A 235 -8.40 -18.83 -19.15
N LEU A 236 -7.41 -19.63 -18.77
CA LEU A 236 -6.41 -20.17 -19.69
C LEU A 236 -6.64 -21.65 -19.93
N ASP A 237 -6.30 -22.13 -21.12
CA ASP A 237 -6.12 -23.55 -21.38
C ASP A 237 -4.83 -24.01 -20.68
N GLU A 238 -4.98 -24.60 -19.49
CA GLU A 238 -3.87 -25.10 -18.67
C GLU A 238 -3.06 -26.22 -19.36
N THR A 239 -3.55 -26.79 -20.46
CA THR A 239 -2.74 -27.73 -21.27
C THR A 239 -1.70 -27.03 -22.14
N GLN A 240 -1.89 -25.73 -22.39
CA GLN A 240 -1.04 -24.89 -23.23
C GLN A 240 -0.28 -23.83 -22.42
N ALA A 241 -0.87 -23.31 -21.35
CA ALA A 241 -0.30 -22.18 -20.60
C ALA A 241 -0.52 -22.30 -19.08
N ASP A 242 0.57 -22.25 -18.32
CA ASP A 242 0.53 -22.07 -16.87
C ASP A 242 0.19 -20.59 -16.56
N PRO A 243 -0.91 -20.29 -15.85
CA PRO A 243 -1.27 -18.92 -15.46
C PRO A 243 -0.16 -18.17 -14.74
N VAL A 244 0.63 -18.85 -13.91
CA VAL A 244 1.72 -18.22 -13.14
C VAL A 244 2.87 -17.83 -14.06
N TYR A 245 3.18 -18.68 -15.03
CA TYR A 245 4.14 -18.37 -16.08
C TYR A 245 3.69 -17.16 -16.90
N VAL A 246 2.42 -17.14 -17.35
CA VAL A 246 1.86 -16.00 -18.11
C VAL A 246 1.89 -14.71 -17.30
N ALA A 247 1.50 -14.74 -16.03
CA ALA A 247 1.59 -13.57 -15.15
C ALA A 247 3.04 -13.06 -15.01
N THR A 248 4.01 -13.98 -14.94
CA THR A 248 5.44 -13.65 -14.86
C THR A 248 5.93 -13.02 -16.16
N VAL A 249 5.58 -13.58 -17.32
CA VAL A 249 5.89 -13.02 -18.65
C VAL A 249 5.35 -11.60 -18.80
N LEU A 250 4.09 -11.36 -18.39
CA LEU A 250 3.47 -10.02 -18.40
C LEU A 250 4.20 -9.00 -17.50
N GLY A 251 4.91 -9.48 -16.48
CA GLY A 251 5.73 -8.67 -15.58
C GLY A 251 7.12 -8.32 -16.13
N THR A 252 7.59 -8.96 -17.20
CA THR A 252 8.92 -8.71 -17.76
C THR A 252 9.02 -7.31 -18.40
N PRO A 253 10.20 -6.66 -18.40
CA PRO A 253 10.39 -5.33 -19.00
C PRO A 253 9.90 -5.24 -20.46
N ARG A 254 10.08 -6.32 -21.22
CA ARG A 254 9.66 -6.39 -22.62
C ARG A 254 8.14 -6.27 -22.78
N LEU A 255 7.37 -7.06 -22.04
CA LEU A 255 5.89 -7.04 -22.11
C LEU A 255 5.31 -5.81 -21.44
N ARG A 256 5.91 -5.38 -20.31
CA ARG A 256 5.57 -4.11 -19.66
C ARG A 256 5.68 -2.93 -20.62
N GLY A 257 6.78 -2.84 -21.36
CA GLY A 257 6.99 -1.80 -22.37
C GLY A 257 5.93 -1.81 -23.48
N LEU A 258 5.50 -3.00 -23.96
CA LEU A 258 4.42 -3.10 -24.95
C LEU A 258 3.07 -2.64 -24.37
N ILE A 259 2.73 -3.07 -23.16
CA ILE A 259 1.50 -2.63 -22.48
C ILE A 259 1.49 -1.11 -22.30
N GLU A 260 2.62 -0.51 -21.93
CA GLU A 260 2.73 0.94 -21.74
C GLU A 260 2.61 1.75 -23.03
N LEU A 261 2.91 1.14 -24.19
CA LEU A 261 2.72 1.76 -25.50
C LEU A 261 1.25 1.73 -25.94
N GLU A 262 0.53 0.65 -25.62
CA GLU A 262 -0.90 0.50 -25.93
C GLU A 262 -1.80 1.21 -24.90
N ALA A 263 -1.28 1.48 -23.70
CA ALA A 263 -2.03 2.14 -22.64
C ALA A 263 -2.48 3.55 -23.05
N THR A 264 -3.77 3.84 -22.84
CA THR A 264 -4.39 5.12 -23.16
C THR A 264 -4.95 5.79 -21.91
N GLY A 265 -4.80 7.11 -21.81
CA GLY A 265 -5.29 7.84 -20.64
C GLY A 265 -5.00 9.33 -20.66
N ALA A 266 -5.85 10.11 -20.01
CA ALA A 266 -5.74 11.56 -19.95
C ALA A 266 -4.59 12.04 -19.03
N SER A 267 -4.13 11.20 -18.11
CA SER A 267 -3.02 11.51 -17.19
C SER A 267 -2.19 10.26 -16.85
N PRO A 268 -0.93 10.41 -16.41
CA PRO A 268 -0.10 9.26 -15.98
C PRO A 268 -0.70 8.43 -14.83
N SER A 269 -1.59 9.01 -14.04
CA SER A 269 -2.28 8.34 -12.92
C SER A 269 -3.58 7.64 -13.33
N MET A 270 -4.01 7.78 -14.58
CA MET A 270 -5.28 7.26 -15.09
C MET A 270 -5.10 6.69 -16.50
N GLN A 271 -4.36 5.60 -16.58
CA GLN A 271 -4.14 4.82 -17.80
C GLN A 271 -5.09 3.62 -17.86
N ASN A 272 -5.50 3.25 -19.06
CA ASN A 272 -6.36 2.11 -19.35
C ASN A 272 -5.74 1.27 -20.46
N VAL A 273 -5.91 -0.04 -20.39
CA VAL A 273 -5.59 -0.98 -21.47
C VAL A 273 -6.84 -1.76 -21.83
N SER A 274 -7.13 -1.95 -23.10
CA SER A 274 -8.31 -2.71 -23.51
C SER A 274 -8.07 -4.21 -23.40
N GLN A 275 -9.16 -4.99 -23.41
CA GLN A 275 -9.08 -6.44 -23.44
C GLN A 275 -8.35 -6.93 -24.71
N ASP A 276 -8.64 -6.32 -25.86
CA ASP A 276 -8.04 -6.67 -27.14
C ASP A 276 -6.53 -6.41 -27.15
N ASP A 277 -6.06 -5.34 -26.52
CA ASP A 277 -4.63 -5.03 -26.42
C ASP A 277 -3.90 -6.14 -25.65
N ILE A 278 -4.46 -6.56 -24.50
CA ILE A 278 -3.91 -7.65 -23.68
C ILE A 278 -3.96 -8.98 -24.43
N LEU A 279 -5.10 -9.32 -25.05
CA LEU A 279 -5.28 -10.56 -25.80
C LEU A 279 -4.34 -10.69 -27.01
N ASN A 280 -3.95 -9.56 -27.60
CA ASN A 280 -3.03 -9.54 -28.74
C ASN A 280 -1.55 -9.47 -28.33
N LEU A 281 -1.20 -9.42 -27.04
CA LEU A 281 0.22 -9.42 -26.64
C LEU A 281 0.95 -10.68 -27.17
N PRO A 282 2.17 -10.52 -27.71
CA PRO A 282 2.99 -11.65 -28.12
C PRO A 282 3.49 -12.40 -26.89
N MET A 283 3.25 -13.71 -26.86
CA MET A 283 3.56 -14.55 -25.71
C MET A 283 4.62 -15.58 -26.05
N ASP A 284 5.65 -15.61 -25.21
CA ASP A 284 6.71 -16.61 -25.25
C ASP A 284 6.27 -17.86 -24.46
N LEU A 285 5.41 -18.67 -25.07
CA LEU A 285 4.87 -19.89 -24.48
C LEU A 285 5.61 -21.11 -25.03
N PRO A 286 6.66 -21.62 -24.35
CA PRO A 286 7.19 -22.96 -24.64
C PRO A 286 6.16 -24.03 -24.22
N ALA A 287 6.47 -25.30 -24.41
CA ALA A 287 5.61 -26.39 -23.93
C ALA A 287 5.34 -26.25 -22.41
N VAL A 288 4.13 -26.63 -21.97
CA VAL A 288 3.66 -26.35 -20.60
C VAL A 288 4.52 -27.00 -19.51
N ASP A 289 5.17 -28.13 -19.81
CA ASP A 289 6.14 -28.78 -18.93
C ASP A 289 7.39 -27.91 -18.69
N VAL A 290 7.87 -27.21 -19.73
CA VAL A 290 8.96 -26.24 -19.62
C VAL A 290 8.51 -25.01 -18.81
N GLN A 291 7.29 -24.53 -19.03
CA GLN A 291 6.73 -23.42 -18.24
C GLN A 291 6.72 -23.74 -16.74
N HIS A 292 6.25 -24.93 -16.35
CA HIS A 292 6.27 -25.39 -14.97
C HIS A 292 7.68 -25.45 -14.38
N GLN A 293 8.67 -25.93 -15.15
CA GLN A 293 10.07 -25.97 -14.72
C GLN A 293 10.63 -24.57 -14.47
N VAL A 294 10.34 -23.61 -15.36
CA VAL A 294 10.76 -22.21 -15.22
C VAL A 294 10.12 -21.59 -13.98
N VAL A 295 8.80 -21.75 -13.79
CA VAL A 295 8.11 -21.24 -12.60
C VAL A 295 8.68 -21.85 -11.31
N SER A 296 9.02 -23.14 -11.32
CA SER A 296 9.67 -23.78 -10.17
C SER A 296 11.03 -23.18 -9.85
N ARG A 297 11.88 -22.95 -10.86
CA ARG A 297 13.20 -22.31 -10.67
C ARG A 297 13.08 -20.88 -10.16
N ILE A 298 12.15 -20.10 -10.72
CA ILE A 298 11.87 -18.73 -10.28
C ILE A 298 11.43 -18.73 -8.82
N ARG A 299 10.51 -19.63 -8.42
CA ARG A 299 10.06 -19.76 -7.03
C ARG A 299 11.20 -20.13 -6.08
N GLU A 300 12.06 -21.07 -6.47
CA GLU A 300 13.22 -21.48 -5.67
C GLU A 300 14.21 -20.32 -5.47
N GLN A 301 14.59 -19.64 -6.55
CA GLN A 301 15.55 -18.54 -6.50
C GLN A 301 14.98 -17.30 -5.78
N ASN A 302 13.70 -16.99 -5.97
CA ASN A 302 13.05 -15.86 -5.32
C ASN A 302 12.66 -16.11 -3.86
N GLY A 303 12.55 -17.37 -3.41
CA GLY A 303 12.08 -17.67 -2.05
C GLY A 303 12.91 -17.03 -0.94
N GLN A 304 14.24 -16.98 -1.10
CA GLN A 304 15.12 -16.27 -0.15
C GLN A 304 14.90 -14.76 -0.20
N ILE A 305 14.71 -14.20 -1.40
CA ILE A 305 14.48 -12.76 -1.60
C ILE A 305 13.14 -12.35 -0.98
N ASP A 306 12.08 -13.13 -1.22
CA ASP A 306 10.75 -12.89 -0.66
C ASP A 306 10.77 -12.94 0.88
N THR A 307 11.55 -13.85 1.46
CA THR A 307 11.75 -13.93 2.92
C THR A 307 12.43 -12.66 3.46
N LEU A 308 13.49 -12.19 2.81
CA LEU A 308 14.20 -10.97 3.21
C LEU A 308 13.34 -9.71 3.07
N ILE A 309 12.50 -9.64 2.04
CA ILE A 309 11.54 -8.54 1.87
C ILE A 309 10.55 -8.54 3.05
N ALA A 310 9.95 -9.69 3.37
CA ALA A 310 8.97 -9.79 4.46
C ALA A 310 9.58 -9.43 5.82
N GLU A 311 10.81 -9.87 6.10
CA GLU A 311 11.53 -9.52 7.32
C GLU A 311 11.84 -8.02 7.40
N SER A 312 12.30 -7.42 6.30
CA SER A 312 12.60 -5.99 6.23
C SER A 312 11.35 -5.12 6.40
N GLU A 313 10.23 -5.50 5.77
CA GLU A 313 8.94 -4.82 5.92
C GLU A 313 8.43 -4.89 7.37
N ARG A 314 8.59 -6.04 8.04
CA ARG A 314 8.26 -6.20 9.46
C ARG A 314 9.14 -5.32 10.36
N LEU A 315 10.44 -5.21 10.07
CA LEU A 315 11.35 -4.36 10.83
C LEU A 315 11.00 -2.87 10.67
N ILE A 316 10.53 -2.45 9.49
CA ILE A 316 10.03 -1.10 9.26
C ILE A 316 8.81 -0.84 10.15
N GLU A 317 7.83 -1.75 10.16
CA GLU A 317 6.63 -1.62 10.99
C GLU A 317 6.98 -1.52 12.49
N LEU A 318 7.80 -2.44 13.00
CA LEU A 318 8.25 -2.42 14.40
C LEU A 318 9.01 -1.13 14.75
N SER A 319 9.82 -0.62 13.83
CA SER A 319 10.56 0.64 14.03
C SER A 319 9.62 1.85 14.12
N GLN A 320 8.57 1.89 13.30
CA GLN A 320 7.54 2.93 13.35
C GLN A 320 6.74 2.85 14.66
N GLU A 321 6.41 1.64 15.13
CA GLU A 321 5.76 1.43 16.41
C GLU A 321 6.64 1.89 17.58
N ARG A 322 7.92 1.49 17.59
CA ARG A 322 8.91 1.89 18.59
C ARG A 322 9.03 3.41 18.65
N ARG A 323 9.13 4.08 17.50
CA ARG A 323 9.17 5.56 17.42
C ARG A 323 7.98 6.19 18.13
N ALA A 324 6.76 5.73 17.84
CA ALA A 324 5.55 6.28 18.44
C ALA A 324 5.44 5.99 19.95
N ALA A 325 5.89 4.81 20.38
CA ALA A 325 5.95 4.44 21.79
C ALA A 325 6.98 5.29 22.56
N LEU A 326 8.18 5.47 22.00
CA LEU A 326 9.27 6.27 22.61
C LEU A 326 8.85 7.71 22.83
N ILE A 327 8.26 8.36 21.82
CA ILE A 327 7.69 9.72 21.95
C ILE A 327 6.70 9.77 23.10
N THR A 328 5.77 8.82 23.16
CA THR A 328 4.73 8.79 24.19
C THR A 328 5.32 8.60 25.58
N ALA A 329 6.28 7.67 25.74
CA ALA A 329 6.89 7.37 27.03
C ALA A 329 7.75 8.54 27.56
N ALA A 330 8.51 9.21 26.69
CA ALA A 330 9.32 10.37 27.06
C ALA A 330 8.46 11.57 27.49
N VAL A 331 7.43 11.94 26.73
CA VAL A 331 6.59 13.12 27.06
C VAL A 331 5.61 12.89 28.20
N THR A 332 5.37 11.63 28.58
CA THR A 332 4.55 11.27 29.76
C THR A 332 5.40 11.03 31.00
N GLY A 333 6.73 11.10 30.90
CA GLY A 333 7.65 10.85 32.01
C GLY A 333 7.74 9.37 32.44
N GLN A 334 7.39 8.44 31.54
CA GLN A 334 7.54 6.99 31.78
C GLN A 334 8.99 6.52 31.58
N ILE A 335 9.81 7.31 30.88
CA ILE A 335 11.24 7.10 30.73
C ILE A 335 11.96 8.25 31.43
N ASP A 336 12.94 7.89 32.26
CA ASP A 336 13.82 8.85 32.90
C ASP A 336 14.98 9.20 31.95
N VAL A 337 14.80 10.27 31.18
CA VAL A 337 15.86 10.83 30.32
C VAL A 337 17.00 11.48 31.11
N SER A 338 16.96 11.42 32.45
CA SER A 338 18.00 11.98 33.30
C SER A 338 19.33 11.21 33.27
N GLN A 339 19.29 9.91 32.92
CA GLN A 339 20.42 8.98 33.08
C GLN A 339 21.14 8.53 31.80
N GLU A 340 20.66 8.87 30.60
CA GLU A 340 21.24 8.38 29.32
C GLU A 340 22.18 9.40 28.64
N SER A 341 23.00 10.13 29.42
CA SER A 341 23.90 11.19 28.91
C SER A 341 25.25 10.67 28.43
#